data_AF-W9WRI5-F1
#
_entry.id   AF-W9WRI5-F1
#
_cell.length_a   1.000
_cell.length_b   1.000
_cell.length_c   1.000
_cell.angle_alpha   90.00
_cell.angle_beta   90.00
_cell.angle_gamma   90.00
#
_symmetry.space_group_name_H-M   'P 1'
#
loop_
_entity.id
_entity.type
_entity.pdbx_description
1 polymer ?
#
loop_
_entity_poly.entity_id
_entity_poly.type
_entity_poly.pdbx_seq_one_letter_code
_entity_poly.pdbx_strand_id
1 'polypeptide(L)'
;MKCLLLSREDGGGPHIVRLGTLQERLNAIKLLLAAGSTIADSRDDWLDFANLLQALLRVDDVFMVDLTLEALAHRRRYLQKLAQIHLSGHFWHRNGVRPDRVLDEQAFEVVHALSMAGVNIPHACTTPKEQQTIWHGDLAPIDVALAQKLFDAGFRNVDGHDRLGHTPLTSFTKWAAFATDEDMKLAEWFYNHGADLLCDYPPCSGNCTNQAEHQRPPQLKAIHSLACVLGEHYNPTEPIQHSDFLATILSSSVTDGCACACSEQGCVPGVNFLDRYTRGNYYKNSLFCLASRLMSSYNTVFMALIRLSTFEALDLTHTCCRHGCSWFRRRWYKSCAFSTPSDDEIQEIQHEERELISLHEGLMVEFTERWLVCKKSPRYFAAKVWGPRLREIRRKRAQLSDDEIAGFKSVGVTVETDGTDILQGVQSADEREWEYEFSSEDHSDDEVQLDVEHQAGDEDQADDEDQADDEDQADDEDQADDEDQAADEDQADDADQLDDEQEGQQDGDSDYNGQTIEGIDDIEVAEILTEAARINGLEDYDVWFKMIGRPDPRLASEHI
;
A
#
# COMPACT_ATOMS: atom_id res chain seq x y z
N MET A 1 9.86 -20.45 -15.16
CA MET A 1 11.05 -19.76 -14.60
C MET A 1 11.84 -20.58 -13.59
N LYS A 2 11.18 -21.43 -12.80
CA LYS A 2 11.82 -22.56 -12.10
C LYS A 2 12.71 -23.43 -13.01
N CYS A 3 12.54 -23.44 -14.34
CA CYS A 3 13.47 -24.10 -15.28
C CYS A 3 14.80 -23.36 -15.53
N LEU A 4 15.01 -22.15 -15.03
CA LEU A 4 16.37 -21.57 -14.87
C LEU A 4 17.02 -22.06 -13.56
N LEU A 5 16.25 -22.76 -12.72
CA LEU A 5 16.64 -23.59 -11.57
C LEU A 5 16.28 -25.06 -11.88
N LEU A 6 16.76 -25.63 -12.99
CA LEU A 6 16.44 -27.02 -13.35
C LEU A 6 16.87 -28.02 -12.26
N SER A 7 15.93 -28.46 -11.43
CA SER A 7 15.92 -29.82 -10.90
C SER A 7 15.33 -30.72 -11.99
N ARG A 8 16.16 -31.61 -12.53
CA ARG A 8 15.70 -32.74 -13.32
C ARG A 8 15.12 -33.76 -12.34
N GLU A 9 13.83 -34.11 -12.49
CA GLU A 9 13.17 -35.17 -11.70
C GLU A 9 13.66 -36.56 -12.13
N ASP A 10 14.95 -36.86 -11.93
CA ASP A 10 15.48 -38.21 -12.03
C ASP A 10 16.20 -38.55 -10.72
N GLY A 11 15.44 -38.73 -9.64
CA GLY A 11 15.84 -39.47 -8.42
C GLY A 11 17.08 -39.04 -7.62
N GLY A 12 17.80 -37.99 -8.03
CA GLY A 12 19.12 -37.63 -7.50
C GLY A 12 19.22 -36.20 -7.00
N GLY A 13 18.36 -35.78 -6.09
CA GLY A 13 18.45 -34.47 -5.42
C GLY A 13 18.34 -33.23 -6.33
N PRO A 14 18.13 -32.03 -5.77
CA PRO A 14 18.08 -30.81 -6.56
C PRO A 14 19.50 -30.38 -6.97
N HIS A 15 19.91 -30.72 -8.19
CA HIS A 15 21.11 -30.16 -8.80
C HIS A 15 20.82 -28.73 -9.29
N ILE A 16 21.28 -27.72 -8.56
CA ILE A 16 21.15 -26.32 -8.97
C ILE A 16 22.18 -26.04 -10.07
N VAL A 17 21.75 -26.03 -11.33
CA VAL A 17 22.54 -25.43 -12.42
C VAL A 17 22.57 -23.93 -12.18
N ARG A 18 23.68 -23.41 -11.64
CA ARG A 18 23.92 -21.97 -11.59
C ARG A 18 24.17 -21.49 -13.02
N LEU A 19 23.14 -20.97 -13.68
CA LEU A 19 23.33 -20.10 -14.84
C LEU A 19 24.27 -18.98 -14.41
N GLY A 20 25.34 -18.76 -15.19
CA GLY A 20 26.49 -17.95 -14.83
C GLY A 20 26.17 -16.46 -14.67
N THR A 21 26.75 -15.63 -15.51
CA THR A 21 26.63 -14.17 -15.45
C THR A 21 25.16 -13.73 -15.59
N LEU A 22 24.84 -12.51 -15.12
CA LEU A 22 23.50 -11.93 -15.30
C LEU A 22 23.07 -11.96 -16.79
N GLN A 23 23.99 -11.68 -17.71
CA GLN A 23 23.75 -11.68 -19.15
C GLN A 23 23.30 -13.06 -19.70
N GLU A 24 23.88 -14.15 -19.23
CA GLU A 24 23.50 -15.50 -19.65
C GLU A 24 22.08 -15.85 -19.17
N ARG A 25 21.71 -15.40 -17.96
CA ARG A 25 20.34 -15.54 -17.45
C ARG A 25 19.36 -14.73 -18.30
N LEU A 26 19.73 -13.52 -18.69
CA LEU A 26 18.90 -12.67 -19.56
C LEU A 26 18.71 -13.28 -20.94
N ASN A 27 19.78 -13.81 -21.55
CA ASN A 27 19.68 -14.50 -22.84
C ASN A 27 18.81 -15.75 -22.75
N ALA A 28 18.96 -16.54 -21.68
CA ALA A 28 18.11 -17.69 -21.43
C ALA A 28 16.63 -17.29 -21.23
N ILE A 29 16.36 -16.18 -20.54
CA ILE A 29 15.01 -15.62 -20.43
C ILE A 29 14.48 -15.25 -21.83
N LYS A 30 15.23 -14.52 -22.66
CA LYS A 30 14.81 -14.19 -24.03
C LYS A 30 14.43 -15.45 -24.81
N LEU A 31 15.28 -16.46 -24.80
CA LEU A 31 15.04 -17.74 -25.47
C LEU A 31 13.77 -18.42 -24.96
N LEU A 32 13.58 -18.46 -23.63
CA LEU A 32 12.39 -19.05 -23.01
C LEU A 32 11.12 -18.26 -23.35
N LEU A 33 11.15 -16.93 -23.29
CA LEU A 33 10.04 -16.06 -23.68
C LEU A 33 9.65 -16.33 -25.14
N ALA A 34 10.65 -16.45 -25.99
CA ALA A 34 10.51 -16.66 -27.43
C ALA A 34 10.02 -18.08 -27.76
N ALA A 35 10.40 -19.08 -26.96
CA ALA A 35 9.93 -20.47 -27.04
C ALA A 35 8.50 -20.67 -26.46
N GLY A 36 7.81 -19.59 -26.08
CA GLY A 36 6.47 -19.68 -25.50
C GLY A 36 6.45 -20.20 -24.06
N SER A 37 7.58 -20.16 -23.35
CA SER A 37 7.64 -20.55 -21.94
C SER A 37 6.61 -19.76 -21.15
N THR A 38 5.85 -20.44 -20.31
CA THR A 38 4.81 -19.82 -19.51
C THR A 38 5.45 -19.00 -18.41
N ILE A 39 5.14 -17.70 -18.46
CA ILE A 39 5.55 -16.76 -17.43
C ILE A 39 4.26 -16.57 -16.65
N ALA A 40 4.21 -17.10 -15.42
CA ALA A 40 3.06 -17.06 -14.53
C ALA A 40 1.90 -18.07 -14.77
N ASP A 41 2.18 -19.38 -14.85
CA ASP A 41 1.13 -20.42 -14.82
C ASP A 41 0.59 -20.74 -13.42
N SER A 42 1.35 -20.45 -12.38
CA SER A 42 0.94 -20.58 -10.98
C SER A 42 1.06 -19.26 -10.22
N ARG A 43 0.48 -19.20 -9.01
CA ARG A 43 0.65 -18.06 -8.10
C ARG A 43 2.13 -17.82 -7.77
N ASP A 44 2.90 -18.89 -7.59
CA ASP A 44 4.35 -18.79 -7.36
C ASP A 44 5.06 -18.24 -8.60
N ASP A 45 4.68 -18.69 -9.80
CA ASP A 45 5.29 -18.20 -11.05
C ASP A 45 4.94 -16.73 -11.31
N TRP A 46 3.78 -16.25 -10.85
CA TRP A 46 3.43 -14.82 -10.89
C TRP A 46 4.33 -13.99 -10.00
N LEU A 47 4.61 -14.48 -8.78
CA LEU A 47 5.54 -13.81 -7.89
C LEU A 47 6.95 -13.79 -8.48
N ASP A 48 7.43 -14.92 -9.01
CA ASP A 48 8.72 -15.00 -9.68
C ASP A 48 8.80 -14.03 -10.87
N PHE A 49 7.69 -13.86 -11.59
CA PHE A 49 7.58 -12.90 -12.69
C PHE A 49 7.68 -11.45 -12.21
N ALA A 50 6.91 -11.06 -11.19
CA ALA A 50 6.97 -9.72 -10.63
C ALA A 50 8.37 -9.42 -10.07
N ASN A 51 8.97 -10.38 -9.37
CA ASN A 51 10.33 -10.29 -8.86
C ASN A 51 11.36 -10.17 -9.98
N LEU A 52 11.20 -10.90 -11.10
CA LEU A 52 12.05 -10.71 -12.27
C LEU A 52 11.94 -9.27 -12.79
N LEU A 53 10.72 -8.78 -13.04
CA LEU A 53 10.52 -7.46 -13.61
C LEU A 53 11.14 -6.37 -12.73
N GLN A 54 10.98 -6.48 -11.42
CA GLN A 54 11.64 -5.58 -10.46
C GLN A 54 13.16 -5.73 -10.48
N ALA A 55 13.69 -6.96 -10.53
CA ALA A 55 15.13 -7.19 -10.61
C ALA A 55 15.71 -6.57 -11.89
N LEU A 56 15.01 -6.67 -13.02
CA LEU A 56 15.39 -6.05 -14.30
C LEU A 56 15.37 -4.52 -14.21
N LEU A 57 14.34 -3.94 -13.58
CA LEU A 57 14.28 -2.49 -13.36
C LEU A 57 15.41 -1.99 -12.45
N ARG A 58 15.76 -2.75 -11.41
CA ARG A 58 16.87 -2.38 -10.49
C ARG A 58 18.23 -2.36 -11.15
N VAL A 59 18.43 -3.15 -12.21
CA VAL A 59 19.67 -3.13 -13.02
C VAL A 59 19.55 -2.25 -14.26
N ASP A 60 18.48 -1.45 -14.35
CA ASP A 60 18.17 -0.55 -15.47
C ASP A 60 18.13 -1.25 -16.84
N ASP A 61 17.77 -2.54 -16.88
CA ASP A 61 17.58 -3.27 -18.14
C ASP A 61 16.16 -3.05 -18.66
N VAL A 62 15.89 -1.79 -19.01
CA VAL A 62 14.60 -1.31 -19.53
C VAL A 62 14.17 -2.10 -20.76
N PHE A 63 15.13 -2.49 -21.61
CA PHE A 63 14.87 -3.30 -22.79
C PHE A 63 14.26 -4.65 -22.42
N MET A 64 14.83 -5.37 -21.45
CA MET A 64 14.32 -6.67 -21.03
C MET A 64 12.97 -6.57 -20.32
N VAL A 65 12.72 -5.50 -19.57
CA VAL A 65 11.40 -5.22 -18.99
C VAL A 65 10.37 -5.06 -20.11
N ASP A 66 10.63 -4.17 -21.06
CA ASP A 66 9.71 -3.88 -22.16
C ASP A 66 9.45 -5.12 -23.02
N LEU A 67 10.49 -5.90 -23.30
CA LEU A 67 10.40 -7.14 -24.05
C LEU A 67 9.51 -8.17 -23.35
N THR A 68 9.70 -8.31 -22.04
CA THR A 68 8.96 -9.25 -21.20
C THR A 68 7.48 -8.86 -21.11
N LEU A 69 7.20 -7.56 -20.95
CA LEU A 69 5.85 -7.03 -20.91
C LEU A 69 5.15 -7.12 -22.28
N GLU A 70 5.85 -6.83 -23.37
CA GLU A 70 5.32 -6.96 -24.73
C GLU A 70 4.97 -8.42 -25.05
N ALA A 71 5.83 -9.38 -24.66
CA ALA A 71 5.57 -10.80 -24.80
C ALA A 71 4.32 -11.24 -24.00
N LEU A 72 4.17 -10.78 -22.75
CA LEU A 72 2.97 -11.06 -21.96
C LEU A 72 1.72 -10.45 -22.60
N ALA A 73 1.76 -9.16 -22.95
CA ALA A 73 0.65 -8.44 -23.56
C ALA A 73 0.23 -9.08 -24.89
N HIS A 74 1.19 -9.51 -25.70
CA HIS A 74 0.94 -10.25 -26.92
C HIS A 74 0.16 -11.55 -26.62
N ARG A 75 0.62 -12.40 -25.70
CA ARG A 75 -0.03 -13.69 -25.42
C ARG A 75 -1.49 -13.48 -25.00
N ARG A 76 -1.75 -12.44 -24.19
CA ARG A 76 -3.10 -12.03 -23.80
C ARG A 76 -3.95 -11.54 -24.99
N ARG A 77 -3.37 -10.76 -25.91
CA ARG A 77 -4.05 -10.38 -27.17
C ARG A 77 -4.32 -11.57 -28.09
N TYR A 78 -3.41 -12.53 -28.15
CA TYR A 78 -3.61 -13.75 -28.94
C TYR A 78 -4.76 -14.58 -28.36
N LEU A 79 -4.78 -14.79 -27.05
CA LEU A 79 -5.90 -15.41 -26.34
C LEU A 79 -7.22 -14.69 -26.63
N GLN A 80 -7.21 -13.36 -26.65
CA GLN A 80 -8.38 -12.54 -26.98
C GLN A 80 -8.85 -12.76 -28.43
N LYS A 81 -7.93 -12.79 -29.41
CA LYS A 81 -8.23 -13.11 -30.81
C LYS A 81 -8.83 -14.50 -30.95
N LEU A 82 -8.24 -15.50 -30.29
CA LEU A 82 -8.73 -16.88 -30.28
C LEU A 82 -10.16 -16.94 -29.74
N ALA A 83 -10.41 -16.25 -28.63
CA ALA A 83 -11.75 -16.11 -28.06
C ALA A 83 -12.72 -15.44 -29.04
N GLN A 84 -12.31 -14.41 -29.80
CA GLN A 84 -13.19 -13.70 -30.73
C GLN A 84 -13.63 -14.59 -31.89
N ILE A 85 -12.77 -15.52 -32.30
CA ILE A 85 -13.05 -16.49 -33.36
C ILE A 85 -14.05 -17.56 -32.88
N HIS A 86 -13.86 -18.05 -31.65
CA HIS A 86 -14.55 -19.25 -31.18
C HIS A 86 -15.71 -19.02 -30.20
N LEU A 87 -15.76 -17.87 -29.52
CA LEU A 87 -16.81 -17.56 -28.54
C LEU A 87 -17.85 -16.59 -29.11
N SER A 88 -19.11 -16.80 -28.75
CA SER A 88 -20.22 -15.95 -29.21
C SER A 88 -20.10 -14.50 -28.70
N GLY A 89 -20.62 -13.52 -29.45
CA GLY A 89 -20.70 -12.12 -29.01
C GLY A 89 -21.39 -11.92 -27.65
N HIS A 90 -22.34 -12.79 -27.29
CA HIS A 90 -22.99 -12.77 -25.98
C HIS A 90 -22.01 -13.02 -24.82
N PHE A 91 -20.99 -13.86 -25.02
CA PHE A 91 -19.95 -14.09 -24.02
C PHE A 91 -19.20 -12.79 -23.67
N TRP A 92 -18.82 -12.02 -24.69
CA TRP A 92 -18.08 -10.75 -24.51
C TRP A 92 -18.88 -9.73 -23.72
N HIS A 93 -20.16 -9.56 -24.09
CA HIS A 93 -21.03 -8.61 -23.42
C HIS A 93 -21.31 -9.01 -21.96
N ARG A 94 -21.57 -10.31 -21.72
CA ARG A 94 -21.87 -10.82 -20.37
C ARG A 94 -20.67 -10.72 -19.42
N ASN A 95 -19.45 -10.94 -19.91
CA ASN A 95 -18.24 -10.94 -19.09
C ASN A 95 -17.53 -9.57 -19.08
N GLY A 96 -18.09 -8.54 -19.70
CA GLY A 96 -17.49 -7.19 -19.69
C GLY A 96 -16.11 -7.11 -20.37
N VAL A 97 -15.79 -8.07 -21.25
CA VAL A 97 -14.50 -8.09 -21.93
C VAL A 97 -14.47 -7.00 -23.00
N ARG A 98 -13.56 -6.03 -22.86
CA ARG A 98 -13.45 -4.92 -23.80
C ARG A 98 -12.31 -5.17 -24.81
N PRO A 99 -12.52 -4.89 -26.12
CA PRO A 99 -11.55 -5.16 -27.17
C PRO A 99 -10.36 -4.18 -27.20
N ASP A 100 -10.49 -3.04 -26.54
CA ASP A 100 -9.51 -1.94 -26.51
C ASP A 100 -8.41 -2.13 -25.45
N ARG A 101 -8.46 -3.19 -24.66
CA ARG A 101 -7.49 -3.49 -23.61
C ARG A 101 -7.05 -4.95 -23.64
N VAL A 102 -5.85 -5.18 -23.10
CA VAL A 102 -5.28 -6.50 -22.93
C VAL A 102 -6.12 -7.29 -21.92
N LEU A 103 -6.36 -8.58 -22.20
CA LEU A 103 -7.04 -9.49 -21.27
C LEU A 103 -6.24 -9.64 -19.97
N ASP A 104 -6.89 -9.36 -18.85
CA ASP A 104 -6.30 -9.44 -17.51
C ASP A 104 -7.24 -10.15 -16.53
N GLU A 105 -8.14 -9.41 -15.86
CA GLU A 105 -9.16 -9.96 -14.95
C GLU A 105 -9.96 -11.12 -15.57
N GLN A 106 -10.45 -10.95 -16.80
CA GLN A 106 -11.30 -11.95 -17.47
C GLN A 106 -10.52 -13.08 -18.16
N ALA A 107 -9.19 -13.10 -18.04
CA ALA A 107 -8.40 -14.01 -18.85
C ALA A 107 -8.64 -15.48 -18.47
N PHE A 108 -8.87 -15.76 -17.18
CA PHE A 108 -9.21 -17.10 -16.72
C PHE A 108 -10.56 -17.57 -17.29
N GLU A 109 -11.60 -16.73 -17.25
CA GLU A 109 -12.93 -17.04 -17.78
C GLU A 109 -12.88 -17.29 -19.29
N VAL A 110 -12.04 -16.53 -20.00
CA VAL A 110 -11.80 -16.71 -21.44
C VAL A 110 -11.13 -18.06 -21.71
N VAL A 111 -10.06 -18.42 -20.99
CA VAL A 111 -9.39 -19.73 -21.12
C VAL A 111 -10.36 -20.86 -20.83
N HIS A 112 -11.13 -20.75 -19.74
CA HIS A 112 -12.11 -21.75 -19.37
C HIS A 112 -13.20 -21.91 -20.44
N ALA A 113 -13.74 -20.81 -20.97
CA ALA A 113 -14.77 -20.85 -22.02
C ALA A 113 -14.25 -21.45 -23.34
N LEU A 114 -13.02 -21.10 -23.74
CA LEU A 114 -12.35 -21.69 -24.90
C LEU A 114 -12.14 -23.20 -24.74
N SER A 115 -11.69 -23.62 -23.56
CA SER A 115 -11.50 -25.04 -23.23
C SER A 115 -12.83 -25.82 -23.28
N MET A 116 -13.91 -25.24 -22.72
CA MET A 116 -15.26 -25.81 -22.80
C MET A 116 -15.81 -25.88 -24.24
N ALA A 117 -15.34 -25.00 -25.13
CA ALA A 117 -15.65 -25.04 -26.56
C ALA A 117 -14.78 -26.04 -27.34
N GLY A 118 -13.88 -26.77 -26.67
CA GLY A 118 -12.97 -27.73 -27.29
C GLY A 118 -11.86 -27.08 -28.13
N VAL A 119 -11.57 -25.80 -27.88
CA VAL A 119 -10.49 -25.08 -28.57
C VAL A 119 -9.16 -25.45 -27.94
N ASN A 120 -8.19 -25.83 -28.77
CA ASN A 120 -6.82 -26.05 -28.31
C ASN A 120 -6.16 -24.70 -28.03
N ILE A 121 -5.89 -24.41 -26.75
CA ILE A 121 -5.26 -23.17 -26.31
C ILE A 121 -3.75 -23.44 -26.19
N PRO A 122 -2.88 -22.67 -26.87
CA PRO A 122 -1.45 -22.82 -26.69
C PRO A 122 -1.06 -22.67 -25.22
N HIS A 123 -0.14 -23.51 -24.75
CA HIS A 123 0.28 -23.49 -23.35
C HIS A 123 0.80 -22.11 -22.93
N ALA A 124 1.53 -21.40 -23.80
CA ALA A 124 1.97 -20.03 -23.56
C ALA A 124 0.86 -19.02 -23.21
N CYS A 125 -0.40 -19.33 -23.55
CA CYS A 125 -1.58 -18.50 -23.32
C CYS A 125 -2.46 -19.02 -22.17
N THR A 126 -2.06 -20.08 -21.48
CA THR A 126 -2.80 -20.57 -20.31
C THR A 126 -2.71 -19.59 -19.15
N THR A 127 -3.66 -19.72 -18.24
CA THR A 127 -3.79 -18.85 -17.07
C THR A 127 -3.95 -19.69 -15.81
N PRO A 128 -3.36 -19.27 -14.68
CA PRO A 128 -3.61 -19.91 -13.39
C PRO A 128 -5.11 -19.96 -13.09
N LYS A 129 -5.56 -21.03 -12.41
CA LYS A 129 -6.97 -21.14 -11.96
C LYS A 129 -7.36 -20.09 -10.93
N GLU A 130 -6.37 -19.54 -10.24
CA GLU A 130 -6.52 -18.50 -9.23
C GLU A 130 -5.99 -17.16 -9.74
N GLN A 131 -5.96 -16.95 -11.07
CA GLN A 131 -5.42 -15.73 -11.64
C GLN A 131 -6.11 -14.51 -11.03
N GLN A 132 -5.27 -13.58 -10.58
CA GLN A 132 -5.66 -12.23 -10.20
C GLN A 132 -5.22 -11.29 -11.32
N THR A 133 -5.63 -10.02 -11.26
CA THR A 133 -5.09 -9.05 -12.20
C THR A 133 -3.60 -8.88 -11.98
N ILE A 134 -2.91 -8.37 -13.00
CA ILE A 134 -1.49 -8.02 -12.92
C ILE A 134 -1.19 -7.07 -11.75
N TRP A 135 -2.18 -6.34 -11.26
CA TRP A 135 -2.08 -5.32 -10.22
C TRP A 135 -2.11 -5.88 -8.79
N HIS A 136 -2.53 -7.13 -8.60
CA HIS A 136 -2.59 -7.75 -7.27
C HIS A 136 -1.27 -8.47 -6.95
N GLY A 137 -0.27 -7.69 -6.53
CA GLY A 137 1.07 -8.20 -6.22
C GLY A 137 1.25 -8.64 -4.77
N ASP A 138 0.69 -9.79 -4.35
CA ASP A 138 0.67 -10.33 -2.97
C ASP A 138 2.03 -10.39 -2.21
N LEU A 139 3.18 -10.28 -2.88
CA LEU A 139 4.50 -10.37 -2.22
C LEU A 139 5.60 -9.45 -2.78
N ALA A 140 5.36 -8.69 -3.87
CA ALA A 140 6.34 -7.79 -4.46
C ALA A 140 5.63 -6.51 -4.93
N PRO A 141 5.83 -5.35 -4.27
CA PRO A 141 5.11 -4.13 -4.59
C PRO A 141 5.50 -3.64 -5.97
N ILE A 142 4.52 -3.50 -6.86
CA ILE A 142 4.71 -2.89 -8.18
C ILE A 142 5.01 -1.41 -7.94
N ASP A 143 6.20 -0.94 -8.28
CA ASP A 143 6.46 0.50 -8.21
C ASP A 143 5.72 1.26 -9.34
N VAL A 144 5.67 2.58 -9.23
CA VAL A 144 4.99 3.44 -10.21
C VAL A 144 5.58 3.29 -11.62
N ALA A 145 6.90 3.08 -11.74
CA ALA A 145 7.56 2.95 -13.04
C ALA A 145 7.11 1.67 -13.76
N LEU A 146 7.07 0.55 -13.04
CA LEU A 146 6.55 -0.72 -13.55
C LEU A 146 5.06 -0.62 -13.85
N ALA A 147 4.28 0.03 -12.98
CA ALA A 147 2.86 0.23 -13.19
C ALA A 147 2.58 0.99 -14.49
N GLN A 148 3.35 2.06 -14.76
CA GLN A 148 3.24 2.81 -16.00
C GLN A 148 3.56 1.94 -17.22
N LYS A 149 4.64 1.15 -17.18
CA LYS A 149 5.00 0.26 -18.29
C LYS A 149 3.93 -0.81 -18.56
N LEU A 150 3.33 -1.38 -17.51
CA LEU A 150 2.20 -2.30 -17.62
C LEU A 150 0.99 -1.64 -18.29
N PHE A 151 0.68 -0.42 -17.88
CA PHE A 151 -0.42 0.36 -18.43
C PHE A 151 -0.22 0.67 -19.92
N ASP A 152 1.00 1.08 -20.29
CA ASP A 152 1.39 1.38 -21.67
C ASP A 152 1.37 0.12 -22.54
N ALA A 153 1.75 -1.04 -21.98
CA ALA A 153 1.64 -2.34 -22.64
C ALA A 153 0.17 -2.76 -22.89
N GLY A 154 -0.80 -2.06 -22.28
CA GLY A 154 -2.23 -2.19 -22.53
C GLY A 154 -3.02 -2.91 -21.44
N PHE A 155 -2.39 -3.24 -20.32
CA PHE A 155 -3.09 -3.68 -19.11
C PHE A 155 -3.75 -2.43 -18.50
N ARG A 156 -5.04 -2.21 -18.75
CA ARG A 156 -5.72 -0.97 -18.32
C ARG A 156 -6.81 -1.21 -17.27
N ASN A 157 -6.88 -2.43 -16.72
CA ASN A 157 -7.94 -2.82 -15.80
C ASN A 157 -7.53 -2.59 -14.34
N VAL A 158 -7.28 -1.32 -13.98
CA VAL A 158 -6.82 -0.93 -12.65
C VAL A 158 -7.86 -1.19 -11.53
N ASP A 159 -9.13 -1.35 -11.90
CA ASP A 159 -10.22 -1.77 -10.99
C ASP A 159 -10.59 -3.25 -11.14
N GLY A 160 -9.78 -4.05 -11.85
CA GLY A 160 -10.09 -5.46 -11.96
C GLY A 160 -10.03 -6.16 -10.61
N HIS A 161 -10.85 -7.18 -10.42
CA HIS A 161 -10.98 -7.86 -9.14
C HIS A 161 -10.07 -9.08 -9.06
N ASP A 162 -9.55 -9.37 -7.86
CA ASP A 162 -8.97 -10.68 -7.56
C ASP A 162 -10.10 -11.72 -7.39
N ARG A 163 -9.72 -12.99 -7.22
CA ARG A 163 -10.67 -14.08 -6.95
C ARG A 163 -11.53 -13.89 -5.68
N LEU A 164 -11.12 -12.97 -4.81
CA LEU A 164 -11.79 -12.64 -3.55
C LEU A 164 -12.67 -11.38 -3.71
N GLY A 165 -12.76 -10.82 -4.92
CA GLY A 165 -13.54 -9.62 -5.24
C GLY A 165 -12.83 -8.31 -4.88
N HIS A 166 -11.56 -8.31 -4.51
CA HIS A 166 -10.84 -7.09 -4.18
C HIS A 166 -10.29 -6.43 -5.43
N THR A 167 -10.48 -5.12 -5.58
CA THR A 167 -9.67 -4.29 -6.47
C THR A 167 -8.24 -4.12 -5.91
N PRO A 168 -7.27 -3.64 -6.69
CA PRO A 168 -5.94 -3.30 -6.20
C PRO A 168 -6.00 -2.32 -5.02
N LEU A 169 -6.80 -1.25 -5.14
CA LEU A 169 -7.02 -0.26 -4.07
C LEU A 169 -7.57 -0.86 -2.78
N THR A 170 -8.54 -1.79 -2.86
CA THR A 170 -9.03 -2.47 -1.65
C THR A 170 -8.02 -3.47 -1.09
N SER A 171 -7.15 -4.03 -1.94
CA SER A 171 -6.12 -5.00 -1.54
C SER A 171 -4.95 -4.37 -0.79
N PHE A 172 -4.61 -3.10 -1.02
CA PHE A 172 -3.58 -2.36 -0.25
C PHE A 172 -3.74 -2.53 1.26
N THR A 173 -4.97 -2.67 1.73
CA THR A 173 -5.25 -2.78 3.17
C THR A 173 -4.85 -4.10 3.80
N LYS A 174 -4.64 -5.15 3.00
CA LYS A 174 -4.03 -6.40 3.47
C LYS A 174 -2.59 -6.18 3.94
N TRP A 175 -1.95 -5.09 3.49
CA TRP A 175 -0.55 -4.76 3.68
C TRP A 175 -0.32 -3.59 4.62
N ALA A 176 -1.38 -3.15 5.29
CA ALA A 176 -1.34 -1.97 6.15
C ALA A 176 -0.23 -2.01 7.22
N ALA A 177 0.33 -3.16 7.57
CA ALA A 177 1.47 -3.25 8.50
C ALA A 177 2.82 -2.81 7.88
N PHE A 178 2.92 -2.74 6.56
CA PHE A 178 4.16 -2.53 5.81
C PHE A 178 4.03 -1.49 4.72
N ALA A 179 2.97 -0.66 4.75
CA ALA A 179 2.79 0.33 3.68
C ALA A 179 3.95 1.34 3.72
N THR A 180 4.55 1.54 2.56
CA THR A 180 5.69 2.43 2.33
C THR A 180 5.21 3.69 1.58
N ASP A 181 6.09 4.70 1.48
CA ASP A 181 5.85 5.86 0.60
C ASP A 181 5.62 5.43 -0.86
N GLU A 182 6.27 4.35 -1.31
CA GLU A 182 6.07 3.78 -2.65
C GLU A 182 4.66 3.20 -2.84
N ASP A 183 4.10 2.57 -1.81
CA ASP A 183 2.71 2.10 -1.84
C ASP A 183 1.73 3.26 -1.99
N MET A 184 2.05 4.41 -1.38
CA MET A 184 1.25 5.62 -1.50
C MET A 184 1.30 6.24 -2.89
N LYS A 185 2.50 6.34 -3.47
CA LYS A 185 2.69 6.73 -4.87
C LYS A 185 1.92 5.82 -5.82
N LEU A 186 1.92 4.52 -5.56
CA LEU A 186 1.20 3.54 -6.37
C LEU A 186 -0.33 3.70 -6.24
N ALA A 187 -0.85 3.92 -5.02
CA ALA A 187 -2.28 4.15 -4.80
C ALA A 187 -2.76 5.43 -5.50
N GLU A 188 -1.97 6.52 -5.44
CA GLU A 188 -2.25 7.75 -6.20
C GLU A 188 -2.17 7.49 -7.70
N TRP A 189 -1.19 6.72 -8.17
CA TRP A 189 -1.07 6.35 -9.58
C TRP A 189 -2.32 5.61 -10.06
N PHE A 190 -2.84 4.64 -9.30
CA PHE A 190 -4.09 3.94 -9.64
C PHE A 190 -5.26 4.91 -9.77
N TYR A 191 -5.42 5.82 -8.81
CA TYR A 191 -6.46 6.84 -8.84
C TYR A 191 -6.35 7.74 -10.09
N ASN A 192 -5.15 8.22 -10.41
CA ASN A 192 -4.89 9.03 -11.60
C ASN A 192 -5.14 8.28 -12.91
N HIS A 193 -5.11 6.95 -12.88
CA HIS A 193 -5.40 6.07 -14.01
C HIS A 193 -6.85 5.56 -14.02
N GLY A 194 -7.71 6.15 -13.19
CA GLY A 194 -9.16 5.96 -13.21
C GLY A 194 -9.68 4.88 -12.28
N ALA A 195 -8.87 4.41 -11.32
CA ALA A 195 -9.35 3.47 -10.31
C ALA A 195 -10.39 4.14 -9.39
N ASP A 196 -11.48 3.43 -9.12
CA ASP A 196 -12.62 3.94 -8.36
C ASP A 196 -12.38 3.83 -6.84
N LEU A 197 -12.10 4.97 -6.20
CA LEU A 197 -12.03 5.08 -4.75
C LEU A 197 -13.34 4.72 -4.03
N LEU A 198 -14.48 4.79 -4.73
CA LEU A 198 -15.81 4.53 -4.19
C LEU A 198 -16.30 3.09 -4.46
N CYS A 199 -15.43 2.23 -4.98
CA CYS A 199 -15.77 0.83 -5.18
C CYS A 199 -16.11 0.15 -3.83
N ASP A 200 -17.10 -0.74 -3.89
CA ASP A 200 -17.53 -1.50 -2.73
C ASP A 200 -16.41 -2.42 -2.25
N TYR A 201 -16.22 -2.48 -0.94
CA TYR A 201 -15.31 -3.45 -0.37
C TYR A 201 -15.96 -4.85 -0.48
N PRO A 202 -15.30 -5.85 -1.10
CA PRO A 202 -15.91 -7.15 -1.35
C PRO A 202 -16.27 -7.84 -0.03
N PRO A 203 -17.27 -8.74 0.01
CA PRO A 203 -17.60 -9.52 1.21
C PRO A 203 -16.36 -10.24 1.78
N CYS A 204 -16.36 -10.48 3.09
CA CYS A 204 -15.27 -11.24 3.72
C CYS A 204 -15.19 -12.64 3.10
N SER A 205 -14.11 -12.89 2.36
CA SER A 205 -13.84 -14.13 1.65
C SER A 205 -13.02 -15.14 2.47
N GLY A 206 -12.65 -14.78 3.70
CA GLY A 206 -11.89 -15.64 4.60
C GLY A 206 -12.68 -16.88 5.03
N ASN A 207 -11.96 -17.94 5.41
CA ASN A 207 -12.46 -19.18 6.04
C ASN A 207 -13.05 -18.94 7.44
N CYS A 208 -13.67 -17.80 7.68
CA CYS A 208 -14.25 -17.50 8.96
C CYS A 208 -15.51 -18.34 9.12
N THR A 209 -15.51 -19.12 10.19
CA THR A 209 -16.52 -20.14 10.47
C THR A 209 -17.89 -19.55 10.83
N ASN A 210 -17.95 -18.27 11.20
CA ASN A 210 -19.19 -17.59 11.57
C ASN A 210 -19.42 -16.32 10.76
N GLN A 211 -20.21 -16.42 9.69
CA GLN A 211 -20.60 -15.25 8.88
C GLN A 211 -21.40 -14.20 9.67
N ALA A 212 -22.06 -14.58 10.77
CA ALA A 212 -22.81 -13.64 11.60
C ALA A 212 -21.89 -12.72 12.43
N GLU A 213 -20.66 -13.16 12.72
CA GLU A 213 -19.63 -12.33 13.35
C GLU A 213 -18.99 -11.34 12.35
N HIS A 214 -19.34 -11.43 11.07
CA HIS A 214 -18.80 -10.56 10.01
C HIS A 214 -19.74 -9.43 9.65
N GLN A 215 -20.15 -8.67 10.65
CA GLN A 215 -20.74 -7.38 10.36
C GLN A 215 -19.61 -6.45 9.92
N ARG A 216 -19.74 -5.96 8.69
CA ARG A 216 -19.00 -4.80 8.20
C ARG A 216 -19.99 -3.66 8.07
N PRO A 217 -19.52 -2.41 8.16
CA PRO A 217 -20.34 -1.28 7.78
C PRO A 217 -20.86 -1.51 6.36
N PRO A 218 -22.17 -1.36 6.14
CA PRO A 218 -22.82 -1.77 4.90
C PRO A 218 -22.37 -0.94 3.69
N GLN A 219 -21.68 0.18 3.91
CA GLN A 219 -21.24 1.11 2.89
C GLN A 219 -19.71 1.29 2.90
N LEU A 220 -18.96 0.34 3.46
CA LEU A 220 -17.51 0.39 3.45
C LEU A 220 -16.98 0.38 2.01
N LYS A 221 -16.23 1.43 1.66
CA LYS A 221 -15.61 1.66 0.35
C LYS A 221 -14.08 1.64 0.42
N ALA A 222 -13.40 1.44 -0.72
CA ALA A 222 -11.94 1.46 -0.80
C ALA A 222 -11.30 2.72 -0.18
N ILE A 223 -11.89 3.90 -0.40
CA ILE A 223 -11.43 5.18 0.15
C ILE A 223 -11.33 5.19 1.68
N HIS A 224 -12.22 4.48 2.38
CA HIS A 224 -12.18 4.39 3.85
C HIS A 224 -10.99 3.57 4.32
N SER A 225 -10.73 2.47 3.62
CA SER A 225 -9.67 1.53 3.95
C SER A 225 -8.31 2.16 3.60
N LEU A 226 -8.21 2.84 2.47
CA LEU A 226 -7.02 3.59 2.08
C LEU A 226 -6.72 4.72 3.08
N ALA A 227 -7.72 5.49 3.48
CA ALA A 227 -7.56 6.54 4.49
C ALA A 227 -7.01 6.00 5.82
N CYS A 228 -7.47 4.82 6.24
CA CYS A 228 -6.95 4.13 7.42
C CYS A 228 -5.45 3.80 7.27
N VAL A 229 -5.04 3.19 6.16
CA VAL A 229 -3.62 2.85 5.90
C VAL A 229 -2.76 4.11 5.86
N LEU A 230 -3.21 5.12 5.13
CA LEU A 230 -2.60 6.43 5.04
C LEU A 230 -2.34 7.02 6.42
N GLY A 231 -3.34 7.06 7.29
CA GLY A 231 -3.19 7.66 8.61
C GLY A 231 -2.15 6.95 9.48
N GLU A 232 -1.97 5.64 9.31
CA GLU A 232 -1.00 4.85 10.07
C GLU A 232 0.46 5.16 9.70
N HIS A 233 0.73 5.43 8.43
CA HIS A 233 2.08 5.63 7.89
C HIS A 233 2.41 7.08 7.54
N TYR A 234 1.43 7.98 7.66
CA TYR A 234 1.63 9.37 7.27
C TYR A 234 2.64 10.05 8.21
N ASN A 235 3.81 10.38 7.65
CA ASN A 235 4.85 11.13 8.31
C ASN A 235 4.69 12.64 8.03
N PRO A 236 4.36 13.47 9.04
CA PRO A 236 4.19 14.90 8.85
C PRO A 236 5.50 15.67 8.65
N THR A 237 6.67 15.04 8.68
CA THR A 237 7.94 15.74 8.43
C THR A 237 8.31 15.73 6.95
N GLU A 238 7.89 14.72 6.18
CA GLU A 238 8.23 14.59 4.77
C GLU A 238 7.43 15.56 3.89
N PRO A 239 8.01 16.14 2.82
CA PRO A 239 7.28 17.00 1.89
C PRO A 239 6.08 16.25 1.30
N ILE A 240 4.88 16.84 1.35
CA ILE A 240 3.70 16.20 0.75
C ILE A 240 3.83 16.26 -0.77
N GLN A 241 4.20 15.16 -1.39
CA GLN A 241 4.13 15.01 -2.86
C GLN A 241 2.70 14.65 -3.33
N HIS A 242 1.82 14.21 -2.43
CA HIS A 242 0.49 13.63 -2.71
C HIS A 242 -0.70 14.51 -2.29
N SER A 243 -0.57 15.84 -2.38
CA SER A 243 -1.50 16.77 -1.73
C SER A 243 -2.93 16.68 -2.26
N ASP A 244 -3.12 16.55 -3.57
CA ASP A 244 -4.44 16.49 -4.19
C ASP A 244 -5.15 15.15 -3.96
N PHE A 245 -4.40 14.05 -4.00
CA PHE A 245 -4.93 12.71 -3.68
C PHE A 245 -5.36 12.62 -2.23
N LEU A 246 -4.49 13.04 -1.30
CA LEU A 246 -4.83 13.08 0.12
C LEU A 246 -5.99 14.06 0.38
N ALA A 247 -5.99 15.23 -0.24
CA ALA A 247 -7.09 16.18 -0.15
C ALA A 247 -8.42 15.58 -0.64
N THR A 248 -8.41 14.80 -1.71
CA THR A 248 -9.58 14.08 -2.24
C THR A 248 -10.11 13.08 -1.22
N ILE A 249 -9.21 12.29 -0.61
CA ILE A 249 -9.58 11.30 0.41
C ILE A 249 -10.18 11.98 1.63
N LEU A 250 -9.49 12.99 2.17
CA LEU A 250 -9.87 13.66 3.41
C LEU A 250 -11.11 14.54 3.26
N SER A 251 -11.37 15.08 2.07
CA SER A 251 -12.56 15.88 1.78
C SER A 251 -13.78 15.03 1.44
N SER A 252 -13.63 13.72 1.29
CA SER A 252 -14.75 12.83 0.98
C SER A 252 -15.76 12.78 2.12
N SER A 253 -17.02 13.03 1.80
CA SER A 253 -18.16 12.91 2.71
C SER A 253 -18.85 11.56 2.65
N VAL A 254 -18.27 10.59 1.92
CA VAL A 254 -18.82 9.23 1.85
C VAL A 254 -18.69 8.59 3.23
N THR A 255 -19.75 7.98 3.73
CA THR A 255 -19.75 7.30 5.02
C THR A 255 -19.71 5.79 4.84
N ASP A 256 -19.14 5.10 5.82
CA ASP A 256 -19.15 3.63 5.84
C ASP A 256 -20.49 3.04 6.34
N GLY A 257 -21.37 3.89 6.89
CA GLY A 257 -22.66 3.51 7.43
C GLY A 257 -22.60 2.84 8.81
N CYS A 258 -21.48 2.94 9.55
CA CYS A 258 -21.44 2.44 10.93
C CYS A 258 -22.26 3.32 11.89
N ALA A 259 -22.65 2.76 13.03
CA ALA A 259 -23.47 3.43 14.04
C ALA A 259 -22.65 4.08 15.18
N CYS A 260 -21.38 4.44 14.92
CA CYS A 260 -20.50 4.97 15.95
C CYS A 260 -20.68 6.46 16.14
N ALA A 261 -20.86 6.92 17.39
CA ALA A 261 -21.06 8.34 17.68
C ALA A 261 -19.82 9.21 17.36
N CYS A 262 -18.67 8.63 17.00
CA CYS A 262 -17.54 9.40 16.49
C CYS A 262 -17.83 10.10 15.15
N SER A 263 -18.91 9.74 14.46
CA SER A 263 -19.43 10.42 13.27
C SER A 263 -20.96 10.37 13.25
N GLU A 264 -21.63 11.30 12.57
CA GLU A 264 -23.10 11.41 12.62
C GLU A 264 -23.84 10.32 11.80
N GLN A 265 -23.25 9.88 10.68
CA GLN A 265 -23.90 8.99 9.70
C GLN A 265 -22.99 7.82 9.28
N GLY A 266 -22.07 7.43 10.15
CA GLY A 266 -20.96 6.54 9.84
C GLY A 266 -19.67 7.30 9.58
N CYS A 267 -18.55 6.63 9.76
CA CYS A 267 -17.23 7.22 9.64
C CYS A 267 -16.97 7.62 8.19
N VAL A 268 -16.50 8.86 8.01
CA VAL A 268 -15.95 9.33 6.73
C VAL A 268 -14.46 9.00 6.64
N PRO A 269 -13.86 8.92 5.43
CA PRO A 269 -12.43 8.66 5.27
C PRO A 269 -11.53 9.57 6.10
N GLY A 270 -11.85 10.86 6.21
CA GLY A 270 -11.11 11.79 7.06
C GLY A 270 -11.04 11.36 8.53
N VAL A 271 -12.13 10.81 9.09
CA VAL A 271 -12.14 10.28 10.47
C VAL A 271 -11.26 9.04 10.59
N ASN A 272 -11.30 8.15 9.61
CA ASN A 272 -10.47 6.93 9.60
C ASN A 272 -8.98 7.25 9.49
N PHE A 273 -8.62 8.26 8.70
CA PHE A 273 -7.26 8.77 8.61
C PHE A 273 -6.80 9.33 9.96
N LEU A 274 -7.57 10.25 10.52
CA LEU A 274 -7.19 10.94 11.77
C LEU A 274 -7.05 9.97 12.94
N ASP A 275 -7.94 8.98 13.05
CA ASP A 275 -7.85 7.93 14.05
C ASP A 275 -6.49 7.22 14.06
N ARG A 276 -6.04 6.77 12.88
CA ARG A 276 -4.77 6.05 12.79
C ARG A 276 -3.58 6.95 13.01
N TYR A 277 -3.68 8.16 12.50
CA TYR A 277 -2.67 9.18 12.66
C TYR A 277 -2.41 9.54 14.13
N THR A 278 -3.46 9.70 14.94
CA THR A 278 -3.31 10.03 16.37
C THR A 278 -2.79 8.87 17.21
N ARG A 279 -2.95 7.62 16.75
CA ARG A 279 -2.49 6.42 17.46
C ARG A 279 -1.05 6.02 17.14
N GLY A 280 -0.64 6.18 15.87
CA GLY A 280 0.70 5.80 15.41
C GLY A 280 1.77 6.81 15.81
N ASN A 281 1.42 8.09 15.85
CA ASN A 281 2.36 9.16 16.17
C ASN A 281 2.36 9.48 17.66
N TYR A 282 3.46 9.13 18.35
CA TYR A 282 3.72 9.51 19.74
C TYR A 282 3.80 11.03 19.96
N TYR A 283 3.88 11.82 18.89
CA TYR A 283 3.99 13.27 18.95
C TYR A 283 2.63 13.93 18.73
N LYS A 284 2.04 14.48 19.81
CA LYS A 284 0.76 15.21 19.81
C LYS A 284 0.78 16.46 18.90
N ASN A 285 1.95 17.07 18.70
CA ASN A 285 2.19 18.17 17.75
C ASN A 285 1.81 17.86 16.28
N SER A 286 1.71 16.58 15.92
CA SER A 286 1.56 16.11 14.54
C SER A 286 0.24 16.59 13.90
N LEU A 287 -0.87 16.67 14.65
CA LEU A 287 -2.17 17.11 14.12
C LEU A 287 -2.18 18.55 13.61
N PHE A 288 -1.39 19.44 14.22
CA PHE A 288 -1.28 20.83 13.75
C PHE A 288 -0.36 20.96 12.55
N CYS A 289 0.65 20.11 12.44
CA CYS A 289 1.44 20.00 11.21
C CYS A 289 0.59 19.49 10.05
N LEU A 290 -0.29 18.52 10.31
CA LEU A 290 -1.28 18.08 9.33
C LEU A 290 -2.22 19.24 8.95
N ALA A 291 -2.62 20.05 9.93
CA ALA A 291 -3.51 21.19 9.73
C ALA A 291 -2.94 22.27 8.81
N SER A 292 -1.71 22.69 9.09
CA SER A 292 -1.01 23.70 8.30
C SER A 292 -0.74 23.23 6.87
N ARG A 293 -0.69 21.92 6.65
CA ARG A 293 -0.44 21.33 5.34
C ARG A 293 -1.69 21.09 4.50
N LEU A 294 -2.84 20.88 5.13
CA LEU A 294 -4.11 20.58 4.44
C LEU A 294 -5.02 21.79 4.26
N MET A 295 -4.49 23.03 4.27
CA MET A 295 -5.29 24.26 4.42
C MET A 295 -6.57 24.35 3.56
N SER A 296 -6.56 23.82 2.32
CA SER A 296 -7.71 23.80 1.42
C SER A 296 -8.83 22.85 1.87
N SER A 297 -8.47 21.64 2.32
CA SER A 297 -9.39 20.61 2.81
C SER A 297 -9.65 20.70 4.32
N TYR A 298 -8.85 21.52 5.01
CA TYR A 298 -8.77 21.52 6.45
C TYR A 298 -10.09 21.89 7.11
N ASN A 299 -10.85 22.84 6.55
CA ASN A 299 -12.15 23.22 7.12
C ASN A 299 -13.14 22.04 7.17
N THR A 300 -13.09 21.17 6.16
CA THR A 300 -13.95 19.97 6.07
C THR A 300 -13.54 18.92 7.11
N VAL A 301 -12.23 18.76 7.30
CA VAL A 301 -11.65 17.74 8.18
C VAL A 301 -11.60 18.20 9.65
N PHE A 302 -11.51 19.50 9.89
CA PHE A 302 -11.29 20.05 11.23
C PHE A 302 -12.42 19.72 12.19
N MET A 303 -13.67 19.89 11.76
CA MET A 303 -14.79 19.56 12.63
C MET A 303 -14.93 18.06 12.86
N ALA A 304 -14.53 17.24 11.87
CA ALA A 304 -14.43 15.79 12.06
C ALA A 304 -13.32 15.43 13.07
N LEU A 305 -12.19 16.14 13.05
CA LEU A 305 -11.13 16.02 14.06
C LEU A 305 -11.63 16.40 15.45
N ILE A 306 -12.24 17.57 15.60
CA ILE A 306 -12.82 18.02 16.87
C ILE A 306 -13.85 17.00 17.37
N ARG A 307 -14.67 16.42 16.50
CA ARG A 307 -15.63 15.38 16.85
C ARG A 307 -14.96 14.12 17.38
N LEU A 308 -13.96 13.62 16.65
CA LEU A 308 -13.19 12.44 17.04
C LEU A 308 -12.43 12.66 18.36
N SER A 309 -11.72 13.78 18.48
CA SER A 309 -10.97 14.09 19.70
C SER A 309 -11.89 14.33 20.90
N THR A 310 -13.07 14.93 20.71
CA THR A 310 -14.08 15.05 21.78
C THR A 310 -14.62 13.69 22.18
N PHE A 311 -14.90 12.82 21.21
CA PHE A 311 -15.37 11.45 21.44
C PHE A 311 -14.35 10.66 22.30
N GLU A 312 -13.08 10.68 21.89
CA GLU A 312 -12.01 10.01 22.61
C GLU A 312 -11.75 10.64 23.97
N ALA A 313 -11.82 11.97 24.07
CA ALA A 313 -11.61 12.67 25.33
C ALA A 313 -12.71 12.42 26.38
N LEU A 314 -13.87 11.94 25.94
CA LEU A 314 -14.98 11.51 26.80
C LEU A 314 -14.93 10.01 27.15
N ASP A 315 -13.94 9.28 26.61
CA ASP A 315 -13.76 7.83 26.75
C ASP A 315 -14.94 7.00 26.22
N LEU A 316 -15.58 7.46 25.13
CA LEU A 316 -16.64 6.71 24.46
C LEU A 316 -16.08 5.48 23.73
N THR A 317 -16.87 4.42 23.64
CA THR A 317 -16.48 3.17 22.98
C THR A 317 -16.78 3.21 21.49
N HIS A 318 -15.75 2.98 20.66
CA HIS A 318 -15.97 2.90 19.22
C HIS A 318 -16.75 1.64 18.83
N THR A 319 -17.82 1.83 18.07
CA THR A 319 -18.59 0.76 17.41
C THR A 319 -18.39 0.76 15.88
N CYS A 320 -17.50 1.62 15.37
CA CYS A 320 -17.19 1.70 13.94
C CYS A 320 -16.27 0.57 13.47
N CYS A 321 -15.92 0.58 12.19
CA CYS A 321 -14.94 -0.29 11.53
C CYS A 321 -13.49 -0.17 12.07
N ARG A 322 -13.32 0.33 13.29
CA ARG A 322 -12.07 0.34 14.02
C ARG A 322 -11.71 -1.12 14.34
N HIS A 323 -10.82 -1.69 13.54
CA HIS A 323 -10.04 -2.89 13.83
C HIS A 323 -10.70 -4.24 13.58
N GLY A 324 -10.23 -4.85 12.51
CA GLY A 324 -9.33 -5.96 12.74
C GLY A 324 -8.04 -5.85 11.90
N CYS A 325 -7.36 -4.70 11.88
CA CYS A 325 -5.96 -4.76 11.46
C CYS A 325 -5.25 -5.71 12.45
N SER A 326 -4.83 -6.89 11.97
CA SER A 326 -4.49 -8.10 12.74
C SER A 326 -3.31 -7.93 13.71
N TRP A 327 -2.73 -6.73 13.76
CA TRP A 327 -1.45 -6.43 14.37
C TRP A 327 -1.57 -5.71 15.73
N PHE A 328 -2.70 -5.07 16.02
CA PHE A 328 -2.90 -4.44 17.33
C PHE A 328 -3.64 -5.38 18.28
N ARG A 329 -2.85 -6.12 19.07
CA ARG A 329 -3.28 -6.97 20.19
C ARG A 329 -4.02 -6.18 21.29
N ARG A 330 -5.22 -5.63 21.06
CA ARG A 330 -6.05 -5.09 22.14
C ARG A 330 -7.55 -5.39 22.02
N ARG A 331 -8.07 -5.79 23.18
CA ARG A 331 -9.45 -5.94 23.70
C ARG A 331 -10.46 -6.81 22.94
N TRP A 332 -10.48 -6.79 21.61
CA TRP A 332 -11.47 -7.56 20.84
C TRP A 332 -10.74 -8.64 20.03
N TYR A 333 -10.65 -9.85 20.60
CA TYR A 333 -10.09 -11.02 19.90
C TYR A 333 -11.07 -11.54 18.84
N LYS A 334 -11.36 -10.74 17.81
CA LYS A 334 -12.15 -11.21 16.67
C LYS A 334 -11.23 -11.83 15.63
N SER A 335 -11.67 -12.94 15.05
CA SER A 335 -10.93 -13.72 14.05
C SER A 335 -10.81 -13.00 12.70
N CYS A 336 -11.66 -12.00 12.46
CA CYS A 336 -11.72 -11.26 11.21
C CYS A 336 -11.20 -9.85 11.35
N ALA A 337 -10.42 -9.45 10.35
CA ALA A 337 -9.78 -8.16 10.26
C ALA A 337 -10.73 -6.95 10.08
N PHE A 338 -12.02 -7.20 9.99
CA PHE A 338 -13.03 -6.22 9.59
C PHE A 338 -14.34 -6.39 10.38
N SER A 339 -14.33 -7.17 11.45
CA SER A 339 -15.55 -7.41 12.24
C SER A 339 -15.84 -6.21 13.13
N THR A 340 -17.01 -5.59 12.94
CA THR A 340 -17.58 -4.65 13.89
C THR A 340 -18.26 -5.40 15.04
N PRO A 341 -18.54 -4.75 16.19
CA PRO A 341 -19.51 -5.28 17.13
C PRO A 341 -20.83 -5.60 16.41
N SER A 342 -21.52 -6.66 16.86
CA SER A 342 -22.85 -7.00 16.34
C SER A 342 -23.85 -5.89 16.65
N ASP A 343 -24.93 -5.78 15.88
CA ASP A 343 -25.98 -4.78 16.15
C ASP A 343 -26.49 -4.79 17.60
N ASP A 344 -26.57 -5.97 18.24
CA ASP A 344 -26.96 -6.11 19.65
C ASP A 344 -25.86 -5.55 20.59
N GLU A 345 -24.59 -5.87 20.35
CA GLU A 345 -23.45 -5.30 21.09
C GLU A 345 -23.38 -3.77 20.92
N ILE A 346 -23.65 -3.26 19.70
CA ILE A 346 -23.71 -1.82 19.42
C ILE A 346 -24.83 -1.17 20.22
N GLN A 347 -26.03 -1.78 20.25
CA GLN A 347 -27.17 -1.26 21.01
C GLN A 347 -26.89 -1.26 22.52
N GLU A 348 -26.25 -2.29 23.04
CA GLU A 348 -25.83 -2.37 24.45
C GLU A 348 -24.87 -1.22 24.80
N ILE A 349 -23.79 -1.07 24.03
CA ILE A 349 -22.81 0.02 24.21
C ILE A 349 -23.49 1.39 24.14
N GLN A 350 -24.32 1.63 23.11
CA GLN A 350 -25.02 2.89 22.95
C GLN A 350 -26.02 3.17 24.08
N HIS A 351 -26.62 2.12 24.65
CA HIS A 351 -27.53 2.26 25.78
C HIS A 351 -26.76 2.64 27.05
N GLU A 352 -25.67 1.94 27.34
CA GLU A 352 -24.80 2.21 28.49
C GLU A 352 -24.18 3.62 28.41
N GLU A 353 -23.74 4.03 27.23
CA GLU A 353 -23.05 5.31 27.01
C GLU A 353 -24.01 6.45 26.60
N ARG A 354 -25.34 6.25 26.64
CA ARG A 354 -26.33 7.20 26.09
C ARG A 354 -26.17 8.63 26.61
N GLU A 355 -25.88 8.80 27.89
CA GLU A 355 -25.71 10.13 28.49
C GLU A 355 -24.43 10.82 27.99
N LEU A 356 -23.34 10.06 27.82
CA LEU A 356 -22.08 10.57 27.29
C LEU A 356 -22.18 10.87 25.79
N ILE A 357 -22.90 10.05 25.03
CA ILE A 357 -23.22 10.33 23.62
C ILE A 357 -24.05 11.61 23.53
N SER A 358 -25.07 11.79 24.37
CA SER A 358 -25.86 13.03 24.40
C SER A 358 -25.01 14.25 24.77
N LEU A 359 -24.07 14.11 25.69
CA LEU A 359 -23.12 15.16 26.03
C LEU A 359 -22.20 15.47 24.85
N HIS A 360 -21.67 14.45 24.18
CA HIS A 360 -20.84 14.59 22.99
C HIS A 360 -21.55 15.38 21.88
N GLU A 361 -22.79 15.02 21.54
CA GLU A 361 -23.57 15.76 20.52
C GLU A 361 -23.82 17.22 20.94
N GLY A 362 -24.15 17.45 22.22
CA GLY A 362 -24.33 18.81 22.74
C GLY A 362 -23.06 19.66 22.62
N LEU A 363 -21.89 19.05 22.84
CA LEU A 363 -20.60 19.71 22.65
C LEU A 363 -20.29 19.97 21.18
N MET A 364 -20.66 19.05 20.28
CA MET A 364 -20.45 19.25 18.86
C MET A 364 -21.28 20.41 18.31
N VAL A 365 -22.51 20.58 18.78
CA VAL A 365 -23.31 21.78 18.48
C VAL A 365 -22.61 23.04 19.01
N GLU A 366 -22.22 23.04 20.30
CA GLU A 366 -21.51 24.17 20.92
C GLU A 366 -20.22 24.55 20.15
N PHE A 367 -19.41 23.56 19.78
CA PHE A 367 -18.15 23.78 19.07
C PHE A 367 -18.37 24.24 17.63
N THR A 368 -19.36 23.70 16.92
CA THR A 368 -19.70 24.14 15.56
C THR A 368 -20.12 25.60 15.56
N GLU A 369 -21.02 26.00 16.47
CA GLU A 369 -21.46 27.39 16.59
C GLU A 369 -20.30 28.34 16.91
N ARG A 370 -19.43 27.95 17.86
CA ARG A 370 -18.25 28.76 18.21
C ARG A 370 -17.25 28.83 17.07
N TRP A 371 -17.07 27.75 16.31
CA TRP A 371 -16.15 27.71 15.18
C TRP A 371 -16.61 28.66 14.06
N LEU A 372 -17.90 28.67 13.73
CA LEU A 372 -18.48 29.57 12.73
C LEU A 372 -18.28 31.07 13.07
N VAL A 373 -18.25 31.41 14.37
CA VAL A 373 -17.98 32.78 14.84
C VAL A 373 -16.47 33.06 14.99
N CYS A 374 -15.67 32.02 15.19
CA CYS A 374 -14.23 32.10 15.41
C CYS A 374 -13.49 32.38 14.09
N LYS A 375 -13.20 33.65 13.81
CA LYS A 375 -12.36 34.08 12.67
C LYS A 375 -10.85 33.88 12.89
N LYS A 376 -10.47 32.90 13.70
CA LYS A 376 -9.08 32.63 14.09
C LYS A 376 -8.66 31.25 13.59
N SER A 377 -7.38 30.95 13.72
CA SER A 377 -6.83 29.69 13.24
C SER A 377 -7.43 28.48 13.98
N PRO A 378 -7.42 27.29 13.37
CA PRO A 378 -7.77 26.04 14.03
C PRO A 378 -7.01 25.78 15.33
N ARG A 379 -5.71 26.10 15.33
CA ARG A 379 -4.84 26.00 16.51
C ARG A 379 -5.36 26.88 17.64
N TYR A 380 -5.73 28.12 17.33
CA TYR A 380 -6.35 29.02 18.31
C TYR A 380 -7.64 28.41 18.88
N PHE A 381 -8.51 27.89 18.03
CA PHE A 381 -9.77 27.27 18.47
C PHE A 381 -9.52 26.07 19.38
N ALA A 382 -8.62 25.17 18.99
CA ALA A 382 -8.24 24.01 19.81
C ALA A 382 -7.71 24.46 21.20
N ALA A 383 -6.81 25.43 21.23
CA ALA A 383 -6.15 25.92 22.43
C ALA A 383 -7.08 26.70 23.38
N LYS A 384 -7.88 27.61 22.83
CA LYS A 384 -8.62 28.63 23.59
C LYS A 384 -10.10 28.33 23.73
N VAL A 385 -10.67 27.46 22.91
CA VAL A 385 -12.10 27.12 22.93
C VAL A 385 -12.32 25.66 23.32
N TRP A 386 -11.84 24.72 22.50
CA TRP A 386 -12.10 23.29 22.68
C TRP A 386 -11.43 22.71 23.93
N GLY A 387 -10.11 22.87 24.07
CA GLY A 387 -9.33 22.30 25.17
C GLY A 387 -9.80 22.76 26.56
N PRO A 388 -9.95 24.07 26.82
CA PRO A 388 -10.46 24.57 28.10
C PRO A 388 -11.86 24.05 28.43
N ARG A 389 -12.73 23.93 27.42
CA ARG A 389 -14.09 23.42 27.60
C ARG A 389 -14.08 21.94 27.98
N LEU A 390 -13.27 21.12 27.33
CA LEU A 390 -13.14 19.71 27.71
C LEU A 390 -12.53 19.52 29.10
N ARG A 391 -11.55 20.36 29.50
CA ARG A 391 -11.02 20.35 30.89
C ARG A 391 -12.10 20.70 31.91
N GLU A 392 -12.97 21.66 31.61
CA GLU A 392 -14.12 21.96 32.48
C GLU A 392 -15.03 20.74 32.64
N ILE A 393 -15.34 20.05 31.54
CA ILE A 393 -16.23 18.88 31.55
C ILE A 393 -15.61 17.70 32.29
N ARG A 394 -14.33 17.41 32.05
CA ARG A 394 -13.59 16.39 32.80
C ARG A 394 -13.58 16.68 34.29
N ARG A 395 -13.33 17.93 34.70
CA ARG A 395 -13.41 18.33 36.11
C ARG A 395 -14.80 18.14 36.70
N LYS A 396 -15.86 18.47 35.96
CA LYS A 396 -17.25 18.23 36.40
C LYS A 396 -17.58 16.75 36.51
N ARG A 397 -17.10 15.92 35.58
CA ARG A 397 -17.31 14.45 35.61
C ARG A 397 -16.51 13.75 36.71
N ALA A 398 -15.32 14.26 37.02
CA ALA A 398 -14.49 13.74 38.11
C ALA A 398 -15.07 14.09 39.50
N GLN A 399 -15.95 15.09 39.59
CA GLN A 399 -16.69 15.40 40.80
C GLN A 399 -17.83 14.38 40.95
N LEU A 400 -17.58 13.34 41.74
CA LEU A 400 -18.63 12.43 42.17
C LEU A 400 -19.70 13.21 42.95
N SER A 401 -20.96 12.99 42.60
CA SER A 401 -22.06 13.52 43.39
C SER A 401 -22.10 12.87 44.78
N ASP A 402 -22.62 13.59 45.76
CA ASP A 402 -22.80 13.05 47.12
C ASP A 402 -23.63 11.76 47.12
N ASP A 403 -24.56 11.63 46.19
CA ASP A 403 -25.41 10.45 45.99
C ASP A 403 -24.64 9.26 45.42
N GLU A 404 -23.74 9.47 44.45
CA GLU A 404 -22.87 8.40 43.94
C GLU A 404 -21.89 7.93 45.02
N ILE A 405 -21.30 8.85 45.77
CA ILE A 405 -20.44 8.53 46.92
C ILE A 405 -21.23 7.73 47.96
N ALA A 406 -22.48 8.13 48.26
CA ALA A 406 -23.36 7.40 49.17
C ALA A 406 -23.73 6.00 48.61
N GLY A 407 -23.96 5.90 47.31
CA GLY A 407 -24.20 4.65 46.59
C GLY A 407 -23.03 3.67 46.72
N PHE A 408 -21.82 4.12 46.41
CA PHE A 408 -20.59 3.32 46.60
C PHE A 408 -20.43 2.86 48.06
N LYS A 409 -20.65 3.77 49.03
CA LYS A 409 -20.62 3.42 50.45
C LYS A 409 -21.68 2.39 50.83
N SER A 410 -22.87 2.44 50.23
CA SER A 410 -23.97 1.50 50.53
C SER A 410 -23.68 0.07 50.09
N VAL A 411 -22.86 -0.12 49.05
CA VAL A 411 -22.39 -1.44 48.59
C VAL A 411 -21.08 -1.89 49.27
N GLY A 412 -20.61 -1.14 50.27
CA GLY A 412 -19.40 -1.45 51.03
C GLY A 412 -18.09 -1.01 50.36
N VAL A 413 -18.17 -0.20 49.30
CA VAL A 413 -16.99 0.41 48.66
C VAL A 413 -16.61 1.68 49.43
N THR A 414 -15.44 1.67 50.05
CA THR A 414 -14.87 2.86 50.69
C THR A 414 -14.22 3.72 49.61
N VAL A 415 -14.85 4.86 49.28
CA VAL A 415 -14.24 5.86 48.39
C VAL A 415 -13.26 6.68 49.22
N GLU A 416 -11.97 6.38 49.10
CA GLU A 416 -10.89 7.19 49.68
C GLU A 416 -10.78 8.49 48.87
N THR A 417 -11.47 9.54 49.34
CA THR A 417 -11.29 10.89 48.82
C THR A 417 -10.05 11.49 49.47
N ASP A 418 -8.87 11.03 49.07
CA ASP A 418 -7.65 11.74 49.43
C ASP A 418 -7.73 13.11 48.74
N GLY A 419 -8.04 14.14 49.54
CA GLY A 419 -8.34 15.50 49.08
C GLY A 419 -7.19 16.18 48.32
N THR A 420 -6.07 15.50 48.17
CA THR A 420 -4.88 15.89 47.43
C THR A 420 -4.73 15.20 46.07
N ASP A 421 -5.32 14.02 45.83
CA ASP A 421 -4.94 13.18 44.69
C ASP A 421 -5.90 13.26 43.48
N ILE A 422 -7.20 13.53 43.69
CA ILE A 422 -8.16 13.56 42.57
C ILE A 422 -7.99 14.81 41.69
N LEU A 423 -7.49 15.93 42.24
CA LEU A 423 -7.25 17.16 41.49
C LEU A 423 -5.81 17.31 40.98
N GLN A 424 -4.82 16.65 41.60
CA GLN A 424 -3.41 16.71 41.16
C GLN A 424 -3.00 15.50 40.32
N GLY A 425 -3.60 14.32 40.50
CA GLY A 425 -3.33 13.14 39.67
C GLY A 425 -3.94 13.20 38.27
N VAL A 426 -5.01 13.99 38.08
CA VAL A 426 -5.59 14.25 36.74
C VAL A 426 -4.82 15.36 35.99
N GLN A 427 -4.02 16.18 36.69
CA GLN A 427 -2.87 16.88 36.09
C GLN A 427 -1.72 15.91 35.76
N SER A 428 -2.10 14.73 35.27
CA SER A 428 -1.24 13.74 34.65
C SER A 428 -0.31 14.42 33.65
N ALA A 429 0.86 13.82 33.40
CA ALA A 429 1.87 14.35 32.49
C ALA A 429 1.30 14.88 31.16
N ASP A 430 0.17 14.33 30.70
CA ASP A 430 -0.60 14.82 29.57
C ASP A 430 -1.01 16.29 29.69
N GLU A 431 -1.56 16.77 30.81
CA GLU A 431 -2.08 18.15 30.91
C GLU A 431 -0.97 19.22 30.85
N ARG A 432 0.19 18.95 31.47
CA ARG A 432 1.35 19.84 31.42
C ARG A 432 1.96 19.89 30.02
N GLU A 433 1.89 18.78 29.28
CA GLU A 433 2.35 18.70 27.90
C GLU A 433 1.46 19.56 26.98
N TRP A 434 0.12 19.47 27.11
CA TRP A 434 -0.82 20.30 26.37
C TRP A 434 -0.65 21.80 26.66
N GLU A 435 -0.38 22.23 27.91
CA GLU A 435 -0.16 23.65 28.19
C GLU A 435 1.19 24.16 27.67
N TYR A 436 2.24 23.35 27.75
CA TYR A 436 3.56 23.72 27.21
C TYR A 436 3.54 23.86 25.68
N GLU A 437 2.87 22.94 24.99
CA GLU A 437 2.80 22.84 23.51
C GLU A 437 2.04 24.01 22.86
N PHE A 438 1.10 24.64 23.58
CA PHE A 438 0.35 25.80 23.09
C PHE A 438 0.87 27.16 23.56
N SER A 439 1.80 27.18 24.52
CA SER A 439 2.30 28.42 25.12
C SER A 439 3.64 28.88 24.55
N SER A 440 4.39 28.01 23.87
CA SER A 440 5.79 28.27 23.49
C SER A 440 6.00 29.16 22.26
N GLU A 441 4.98 29.50 21.48
CA GLU A 441 5.17 30.15 20.16
C GLU A 441 4.47 31.52 19.99
N ASP A 442 3.74 32.00 21.00
CA ASP A 442 2.92 33.22 20.90
C ASP A 442 3.74 34.54 20.97
N HIS A 443 5.02 34.54 20.56
CA HIS A 443 5.94 35.69 20.69
C HIS A 443 6.58 36.14 19.36
N SER A 444 6.19 35.60 18.19
CA SER A 444 6.78 36.03 16.90
C SER A 444 5.81 36.39 15.78
N ASP A 445 4.49 36.34 15.98
CA ASP A 445 3.53 36.80 14.98
C ASP A 445 3.30 38.32 15.10
N ASP A 446 4.33 39.10 14.79
CA ASP A 446 4.18 40.52 14.47
C ASP A 446 3.40 40.64 13.16
N GLU A 447 2.37 41.49 13.18
CA GLU A 447 1.44 41.75 12.09
C GLU A 447 2.15 42.11 10.77
N VAL A 448 2.25 41.18 9.83
CA VAL A 448 2.48 41.52 8.42
C VAL A 448 1.19 42.10 7.88
N GLN A 449 1.00 43.41 8.06
CA GLN A 449 0.02 44.18 7.31
C GLN A 449 0.40 44.14 5.83
N LEU A 450 -0.41 43.45 5.03
CA LEU A 450 -0.34 43.52 3.56
C LEU A 450 -0.92 44.87 3.12
N ASP A 451 -0.08 45.91 3.10
CA ASP A 451 -0.38 47.18 2.43
C ASP A 451 -0.34 46.96 0.91
N VAL A 452 -1.51 46.73 0.32
CA VAL A 452 -1.72 46.80 -1.12
C VAL A 452 -2.02 48.26 -1.47
N GLU A 453 -0.96 49.05 -1.73
CA GLU A 453 -1.09 50.35 -2.38
C GLU A 453 -0.55 50.34 -3.83
N HIS A 454 -1.33 50.97 -4.70
CA HIS A 454 -1.07 51.25 -6.11
C HIS A 454 0.25 51.99 -6.34
N GLN A 455 1.07 51.53 -7.29
CA GLN A 455 1.87 52.41 -8.13
C GLN A 455 1.79 51.99 -9.60
N ALA A 456 1.34 52.95 -10.40
CA ALA A 456 1.49 53.01 -11.85
C ALA A 456 2.70 53.90 -12.17
N GLY A 457 3.41 53.60 -13.26
CA GLY A 457 4.47 54.39 -13.87
C GLY A 457 5.62 53.47 -14.32
N ASP A 458 5.70 53.09 -15.60
CA ASP A 458 6.22 53.81 -16.78
C ASP A 458 7.76 53.75 -16.93
N GLU A 459 8.13 53.37 -18.16
CA GLU A 459 9.34 53.72 -18.94
C GLU A 459 10.67 52.94 -18.77
N ASP A 460 10.92 52.13 -19.80
CA ASP A 460 12.05 52.20 -20.75
C ASP A 460 13.50 51.80 -20.39
N GLN A 461 14.08 51.06 -21.37
CA GLN A 461 15.51 50.93 -21.76
C GLN A 461 16.43 50.14 -20.83
N ALA A 462 17.43 49.36 -21.26
CA ALA A 462 17.97 48.92 -22.55
C ALA A 462 18.95 47.75 -22.23
N ASP A 463 19.10 46.78 -23.12
CA ASP A 463 20.34 46.34 -23.81
C ASP A 463 21.49 45.71 -23.00
N ASP A 464 22.22 44.85 -23.72
CA ASP A 464 23.54 44.22 -23.49
C ASP A 464 23.54 42.90 -22.67
N GLU A 465 23.75 41.73 -23.28
CA GLU A 465 24.93 41.13 -23.98
C GLU A 465 25.88 40.37 -23.04
N ASP A 466 26.36 39.24 -23.59
CA ASP A 466 27.56 38.44 -23.25
C ASP A 466 27.53 37.52 -22.01
N GLN A 467 27.54 36.19 -22.21
CA GLN A 467 28.71 35.31 -22.45
C GLN A 467 29.69 35.26 -21.28
N ALA A 468 29.77 34.10 -20.63
CA ALA A 468 31.03 33.47 -20.25
C ALA A 468 30.78 32.00 -19.88
N ASP A 469 31.47 31.13 -20.62
CA ASP A 469 31.88 29.80 -20.18
C ASP A 469 32.71 29.93 -18.89
N ASP A 470 32.67 28.91 -18.03
CA ASP A 470 33.86 28.49 -17.28
C ASP A 470 33.66 27.02 -16.85
N GLU A 471 34.44 26.16 -17.49
CA GLU A 471 34.88 24.88 -16.96
C GLU A 471 35.73 25.16 -15.72
N ASP A 472 35.62 24.34 -14.67
CA ASP A 472 36.81 23.95 -13.92
C ASP A 472 36.59 22.68 -13.10
N GLN A 473 37.55 21.78 -13.30
CA GLN A 473 37.84 20.59 -12.52
C GLN A 473 38.47 20.99 -11.19
N ALA A 474 38.21 20.25 -10.13
CA ALA A 474 39.24 19.91 -9.14
C ALA A 474 38.79 18.73 -8.29
N ASP A 475 39.66 17.73 -8.25
CA ASP A 475 39.76 16.66 -7.27
C ASP A 475 39.83 17.21 -5.84
N ASP A 476 39.41 16.40 -4.85
CA ASP A 476 40.22 16.17 -3.65
C ASP A 476 39.64 14.98 -2.87
N GLU A 477 40.43 13.90 -2.88
CA GLU A 477 40.38 12.81 -1.91
C GLU A 477 40.93 13.34 -0.58
N ASP A 478 40.28 13.04 0.54
CA ASP A 478 41.00 12.97 1.82
C ASP A 478 40.36 11.93 2.74
N GLN A 479 41.18 10.93 3.06
CA GLN A 479 41.02 9.96 4.13
C GLN A 479 41.36 10.64 5.46
N ALA A 480 40.57 10.39 6.50
CA ALA A 480 41.05 10.48 7.86
C ALA A 480 40.41 9.38 8.70
N ASP A 481 41.30 8.54 9.23
CA ASP A 481 41.09 7.60 10.31
C ASP A 481 40.58 8.31 11.58
N ASP A 482 39.72 7.64 12.34
CA ASP A 482 39.68 7.80 13.80
C ASP A 482 39.30 6.46 14.43
N GLU A 483 40.33 5.79 14.96
CA GLU A 483 40.21 4.74 15.97
C GLU A 483 39.86 5.41 17.30
N ASP A 484 38.86 4.91 18.03
CA ASP A 484 38.93 5.00 19.49
C ASP A 484 38.17 3.85 20.17
N GLN A 485 38.89 3.27 21.13
CA GLN A 485 38.57 2.09 21.91
C GLN A 485 37.70 2.47 23.11
N ALA A 486 36.72 1.63 23.44
CA ALA A 486 36.26 1.50 24.82
C ALA A 486 35.86 0.05 25.10
N ALA A 487 36.57 -0.52 26.08
CA ALA A 487 36.36 -1.82 26.66
C ALA A 487 35.07 -1.86 27.48
N ASP A 488 34.42 -3.03 27.50
CA ASP A 488 33.81 -3.54 28.72
C ASP A 488 33.85 -5.08 28.69
N GLU A 489 34.59 -5.62 29.65
CA GLU A 489 34.61 -7.03 30.03
C GLU A 489 33.44 -7.29 30.98
N ASP A 490 32.69 -8.39 30.82
CA ASP A 490 32.38 -9.26 31.95
C ASP A 490 31.70 -10.58 31.53
N GLN A 491 32.38 -11.66 31.96
CA GLN A 491 31.85 -12.88 32.59
C GLN A 491 31.06 -13.93 31.78
N ALA A 492 31.80 -15.00 31.45
CA ALA A 492 31.70 -16.35 32.04
C ALA A 492 30.33 -17.08 32.03
N ASP A 493 30.23 -18.19 31.29
CA ASP A 493 30.35 -19.56 31.83
C ASP A 493 29.86 -20.65 30.86
N ASP A 494 30.50 -21.82 30.98
CA ASP A 494 30.04 -23.19 30.71
C ASP A 494 29.98 -23.80 29.29
N ALA A 495 31.05 -24.56 29.01
CA ALA A 495 31.09 -26.04 28.89
C ALA A 495 30.06 -26.77 28.02
N ASP A 496 30.54 -27.36 26.92
CA ASP A 496 30.58 -28.81 26.65
C ASP A 496 30.69 -29.06 25.13
N GLN A 497 31.89 -29.38 24.65
CA GLN A 497 32.08 -30.01 23.34
C GLN A 497 32.86 -31.30 23.52
N LEU A 498 32.19 -32.39 23.16
CA LEU A 498 32.73 -33.73 23.05
C LEU A 498 33.58 -33.83 21.79
N ASP A 499 34.81 -34.28 21.98
CA ASP A 499 35.69 -34.80 20.95
C ASP A 499 35.06 -36.04 20.32
N ASP A 500 34.96 -36.07 18.99
CA ASP A 500 34.99 -37.32 18.24
C ASP A 500 35.79 -37.09 16.94
N GLU A 501 37.06 -37.47 17.03
CA GLU A 501 37.96 -37.69 15.91
C GLU A 501 37.46 -38.88 15.08
N GLN A 502 37.23 -38.69 13.79
CA GLN A 502 37.35 -39.78 12.84
C GLN A 502 37.90 -39.29 11.50
N GLU A 503 39.19 -39.52 11.35
CA GLU A 503 39.92 -39.50 10.08
C GLU A 503 39.33 -40.52 9.11
N GLY A 504 39.00 -40.06 7.91
CA GLY A 504 38.55 -40.90 6.80
C GLY A 504 38.96 -40.27 5.47
N GLN A 505 40.21 -40.52 5.08
CA GLN A 505 40.72 -40.26 3.74
C GLN A 505 39.92 -41.04 2.69
N GLN A 506 39.24 -40.33 1.79
CA GLN A 506 38.87 -40.82 0.47
C GLN A 506 39.15 -39.72 -0.55
N ASP A 507 40.34 -39.81 -1.15
CA ASP A 507 40.67 -39.15 -2.40
C ASP A 507 39.80 -39.77 -3.50
N GLY A 508 38.86 -38.97 -4.01
CA GLY A 508 38.02 -39.28 -5.14
C GLY A 508 37.89 -38.05 -6.03
N ASP A 509 38.91 -37.82 -6.86
CA ASP A 509 38.84 -36.92 -8.01
C ASP A 509 37.64 -37.30 -8.89
N SER A 510 36.52 -36.60 -8.73
CA SER A 510 35.47 -36.55 -9.74
C SER A 510 35.63 -35.24 -10.51
N ASP A 511 36.41 -35.33 -11.58
CA ASP A 511 36.61 -34.34 -12.61
C ASP A 511 35.27 -34.08 -13.33
N TYR A 512 34.43 -33.21 -12.75
CA TYR A 512 33.18 -32.77 -13.35
C TYR A 512 33.48 -31.61 -14.31
N ASN A 513 33.75 -31.98 -15.55
CA ASN A 513 33.67 -31.06 -16.69
C ASN A 513 32.26 -30.47 -16.73
N GLY A 514 32.12 -29.19 -16.37
CA GLY A 514 31.01 -28.38 -16.84
C GLY A 514 31.08 -28.32 -18.36
N GLN A 515 30.35 -29.22 -19.03
CA GLN A 515 30.17 -29.14 -20.48
C GLN A 515 29.37 -27.87 -20.77
N THR A 516 30.07 -26.79 -21.14
CA THR A 516 29.50 -25.80 -22.05
C THR A 516 28.99 -26.57 -23.27
N ILE A 517 27.73 -26.35 -23.66
CA ILE A 517 27.19 -26.90 -24.91
C ILE A 517 27.85 -26.10 -26.04
N GLU A 518 29.10 -26.42 -26.36
CA GLU A 518 29.75 -25.95 -27.59
C GLU A 518 29.20 -26.80 -28.73
N GLY A 519 28.40 -26.21 -29.61
CA GLY A 519 27.98 -26.86 -30.86
C GLY A 519 26.57 -26.61 -31.38
N ILE A 520 25.71 -25.86 -30.67
CA ILE A 520 24.46 -25.37 -31.28
C ILE A 520 24.80 -24.06 -31.99
N ASP A 521 24.76 -24.05 -33.32
CA ASP A 521 24.97 -22.82 -34.08
C ASP A 521 23.73 -21.90 -33.99
N ASP A 522 23.92 -20.60 -34.26
CA ASP A 522 22.84 -19.61 -34.18
C ASP A 522 21.65 -19.95 -35.12
N ILE A 523 21.89 -20.76 -36.16
CA ILE A 523 20.87 -21.18 -37.13
C ILE A 523 19.98 -22.26 -36.49
N GLU A 524 20.57 -23.27 -35.86
CA GLU A 524 19.84 -24.34 -35.16
C GLU A 524 19.04 -23.75 -33.99
N VAL A 525 19.61 -22.80 -33.25
CA VAL A 525 18.87 -22.03 -32.23
C VAL A 525 17.67 -21.30 -32.87
N ALA A 526 17.88 -20.60 -33.98
CA ALA A 526 16.81 -19.88 -34.67
C ALA A 526 15.71 -20.82 -35.20
N GLU A 527 16.05 -21.99 -35.73
CA GLU A 527 15.10 -22.99 -36.22
C GLU A 527 14.28 -23.61 -35.07
N ILE A 528 14.95 -24.03 -33.98
CA ILE A 528 14.28 -24.56 -32.78
C ILE A 528 13.28 -23.55 -32.24
N LEU A 529 13.68 -22.30 -32.16
CA LEU A 529 12.84 -21.28 -31.61
C LEU A 529 11.73 -20.82 -32.56
N THR A 530 11.96 -20.83 -33.88
CA THR A 530 10.93 -20.60 -34.90
C THR A 530 9.87 -21.70 -34.82
N GLU A 531 10.29 -22.95 -34.69
CA GLU A 531 9.38 -24.09 -34.53
C GLU A 531 8.63 -24.01 -33.19
N ALA A 532 9.30 -23.59 -32.10
CA ALA A 532 8.65 -23.35 -30.82
C ALA A 532 7.62 -22.21 -30.91
N ALA A 533 7.95 -21.11 -31.59
CA ALA A 533 7.02 -20.01 -31.84
C ALA A 533 5.81 -20.51 -32.65
N ARG A 534 6.05 -21.34 -33.67
CA ARG A 534 5.01 -22.00 -34.47
C ARG A 534 4.07 -22.86 -33.64
N ILE A 535 4.62 -23.76 -32.83
CA ILE A 535 3.85 -24.64 -31.93
C ILE A 535 3.01 -23.82 -30.93
N ASN A 536 3.51 -22.66 -30.51
CA ASN A 536 2.81 -21.78 -29.58
C ASN A 536 1.86 -20.76 -30.25
N GLY A 537 1.70 -20.81 -31.57
CA GLY A 537 0.82 -19.89 -32.32
C GLY A 537 1.34 -18.45 -32.39
N LEU A 538 2.66 -18.27 -32.34
CA LEU A 538 3.37 -16.97 -32.35
C LEU A 538 4.01 -16.67 -33.73
N GLU A 539 3.52 -17.28 -34.81
CA GLU A 539 4.12 -17.28 -36.16
C GLU A 539 4.18 -15.91 -36.86
N ASP A 540 3.35 -14.95 -36.42
CA ASP A 540 3.06 -13.71 -37.15
C ASP A 540 3.96 -12.51 -36.74
N TYR A 541 5.18 -12.74 -36.24
CA TYR A 541 5.88 -11.73 -35.41
C TYR A 541 7.24 -11.19 -35.89
N ASP A 542 7.24 -9.88 -36.22
CA ASP A 542 8.42 -9.01 -36.31
C ASP A 542 9.08 -8.71 -34.94
N VAL A 543 8.33 -8.78 -33.82
CA VAL A 543 8.89 -8.61 -32.46
C VAL A 543 9.89 -9.70 -32.15
N TRP A 544 9.72 -10.88 -32.73
CA TRP A 544 10.61 -12.01 -32.58
C TRP A 544 12.03 -11.67 -33.09
N PHE A 545 12.12 -11.07 -34.28
CA PHE A 545 13.37 -10.53 -34.81
C PHE A 545 13.89 -9.29 -34.08
N LYS A 546 13.05 -8.58 -33.31
CA LYS A 546 13.52 -7.58 -32.34
C LYS A 546 14.09 -8.24 -31.06
N MET A 547 13.55 -9.38 -30.62
CA MET A 547 13.98 -10.12 -29.42
C MET A 547 15.38 -10.73 -29.57
N ILE A 548 15.64 -11.38 -30.70
CA ILE A 548 16.92 -12.08 -30.97
C ILE A 548 17.90 -11.24 -31.79
N GLY A 549 17.47 -10.09 -32.32
CA GLY A 549 18.16 -9.39 -33.40
C GLY A 549 17.95 -10.09 -34.74
N ARG A 550 17.92 -9.33 -35.85
CA ARG A 550 17.93 -9.96 -37.17
C ARG A 550 19.28 -10.65 -37.35
N PRO A 551 19.34 -11.96 -37.64
CA PRO A 551 20.61 -12.61 -37.96
C PRO A 551 21.26 -11.85 -39.11
N ASP A 552 22.57 -11.58 -39.01
CA ASP A 552 23.30 -10.85 -40.05
C ASP A 552 23.12 -11.61 -41.37
N PRO A 553 22.49 -11.03 -42.40
CA PRO A 553 22.25 -11.72 -43.67
C PRO A 553 23.54 -12.19 -44.35
N ARG A 554 24.71 -11.70 -43.93
CA ARG A 554 26.02 -12.17 -44.39
C ARG A 554 26.37 -13.56 -43.85
N LEU A 555 25.99 -13.90 -42.62
CA LEU A 555 26.26 -15.21 -42.02
C LEU A 555 25.44 -16.33 -42.67
N ALA A 556 24.25 -16.02 -43.20
CA ALA A 556 23.43 -16.96 -43.95
C ALA A 556 24.01 -17.31 -45.35
N SER A 557 24.95 -16.51 -45.87
CA SER A 557 25.51 -16.69 -47.22
C SER A 557 26.78 -17.53 -47.27
N GLU A 558 27.42 -17.82 -46.13
CA GLU A 558 28.63 -18.66 -46.06
C GLU A 558 28.33 -20.16 -45.94
N HIS A 559 27.06 -20.54 -45.79
CA HIS A 559 26.60 -21.92 -45.60
C HIS A 559 25.74 -22.50 -46.76
N ILE A 560 25.72 -21.87 -47.94
CA ILE A 560 25.09 -22.43 -49.15
C ILE A 560 26.13 -22.88 -50.17
#